data_AF-A0A2V8ZXE2-F1
#
_entry.id   AF-A0A2V8ZXE2-F1
#
_cell.length_a   1.000
_cell.length_b   1.000
_cell.length_c   1.000
_cell.angle_alpha   90.00
_cell.angle_beta   90.00
_cell.angle_gamma   90.00
#
_symmetry.space_group_name_H-M   'P 1'
#
loop_
_entity.id
_entity.type
_entity.pdbx_description
1 polymer ?
#
loop_
_entity_poly.entity_id
_entity_poly.type
_entity_poly.pdbx_seq_one_letter_code
_entity_poly.pdbx_strand_id
1 'polypeptide(L)'
;MIRCPECSAEIDVDEEEVEEGEILSCPECESELEVSQTHPVHLNVISDDLDEEEEEEEEESEMGEDGDYSDEEEEEEYEEEDEE
;
A
#
# COMPACT_ATOMS: atom_id res chain seq x y z
N MET A 1 4.16 -26.18 12.01
CA MET A 1 2.69 -26.01 11.88
C MET A 1 2.26 -24.55 11.88
N ILE A 2 1.94 -24.05 10.69
CA ILE A 2 1.35 -22.73 10.42
C ILE A 2 -0.01 -22.94 9.75
N ARG A 3 -0.93 -21.98 9.88
CA ARG A 3 -2.21 -22.05 9.16
C ARG A 3 -2.13 -21.29 7.85
N CYS A 4 -2.63 -21.91 6.79
CA CYS A 4 -2.83 -21.24 5.53
C CYS A 4 -3.76 -20.02 5.75
N PRO A 5 -3.35 -18.80 5.34
CA PRO A 5 -4.21 -17.62 5.44
C PRO A 5 -5.48 -17.72 4.58
N GLU A 6 -5.46 -18.47 3.48
CA GLU A 6 -6.60 -18.63 2.55
C GLU A 6 -7.64 -19.64 3.03
N CYS A 7 -7.20 -20.86 3.29
CA CYS A 7 -8.10 -21.99 3.54
C CYS A 7 -8.08 -22.49 4.99
N SER A 8 -7.27 -21.85 5.86
CA SER A 8 -7.06 -22.26 7.25
C SER A 8 -6.54 -23.70 7.42
N ALA A 9 -5.99 -24.30 6.37
CA ALA A 9 -5.34 -25.61 6.44
C ALA A 9 -4.09 -25.58 7.33
N GLU A 10 -3.81 -26.66 8.04
CA GLU A 10 -2.56 -26.81 8.79
C GLU A 10 -1.45 -27.23 7.83
N ILE A 11 -0.48 -26.35 7.63
CA ILE A 11 0.70 -26.59 6.80
C ILE A 11 1.90 -26.81 7.73
N ASP A 12 2.70 -27.82 7.43
CA ASP A 12 3.97 -28.03 8.12
C ASP A 12 5.08 -27.39 7.29
N VAL A 13 5.55 -26.23 7.76
CA VAL A 13 6.63 -25.45 7.16
C VAL A 13 7.75 -25.39 8.20
N ASP A 14 8.98 -25.66 7.75
CA ASP A 14 10.17 -25.70 8.60
C ASP A 14 10.90 -24.36 8.53
N GLU A 15 10.99 -23.65 9.66
CA GLU A 15 11.55 -22.29 9.75
C GLU A 15 13.06 -22.21 9.45
N GLU A 16 13.77 -23.34 9.53
CA GLU A 16 15.19 -23.43 9.18
C GLU A 16 15.41 -23.68 7.68
N GLU A 17 14.37 -24.14 6.96
CA GLU A 17 14.44 -24.44 5.53
C GLU A 17 13.92 -23.32 4.66
N VAL A 18 12.98 -22.50 5.15
CA VAL A 18 12.36 -21.42 4.37
C VAL A 18 13.06 -20.07 4.57
N GLU A 19 13.13 -19.28 3.49
CA GLU A 19 13.74 -17.94 3.47
C GLU A 19 12.68 -16.85 3.21
N GLU A 20 12.97 -15.61 3.64
CA GLU A 20 12.12 -14.45 3.33
C GLU A 20 12.07 -14.22 1.81
N GLY A 21 10.85 -14.08 1.26
CA GLY A 21 10.56 -13.99 -0.17
C GLY A 21 10.45 -15.35 -0.88
N GLU A 22 10.49 -16.47 -0.16
CA GLU A 22 10.27 -17.79 -0.76
C GLU A 22 8.79 -18.03 -1.10
N ILE A 23 8.53 -18.58 -2.29
CA ILE A 23 7.19 -18.90 -2.79
C ILE A 23 6.90 -20.38 -2.55
N LEU A 24 5.84 -20.64 -1.81
CA LEU A 24 5.34 -21.96 -1.43
C LEU A 24 3.94 -22.17 -2.01
N SER A 25 3.52 -23.41 -2.21
CA SER A 25 2.17 -23.72 -2.66
C SER A 25 1.41 -24.47 -1.57
N CYS A 26 0.20 -24.02 -1.24
CA CYS A 26 -0.63 -24.72 -0.26
C CYS A 26 -1.12 -26.07 -0.83
N PRO A 27 -0.95 -27.20 -0.13
CA PRO A 27 -1.37 -28.51 -0.63
C PRO A 27 -2.89 -28.74 -0.67
N GLU A 28 -3.67 -27.91 0.03
CA GLU A 28 -5.13 -28.08 0.15
C GLU A 28 -5.92 -27.16 -0.80
N CYS A 29 -5.46 -25.91 -0.98
CA CYS A 29 -6.15 -24.93 -1.82
C CYS A 29 -5.35 -24.52 -3.07
N GLU A 30 -4.14 -25.03 -3.23
CA GLU A 30 -3.26 -24.75 -4.38
C GLU A 30 -2.90 -23.25 -4.54
N SER A 31 -3.16 -22.42 -3.52
CA SER A 31 -2.78 -21.00 -3.50
C SER A 31 -1.26 -20.85 -3.37
N GLU A 32 -0.72 -19.88 -4.08
CA GLU A 32 0.68 -19.45 -3.98
C GLU A 32 0.82 -18.54 -2.76
N LEU A 33 1.78 -18.86 -1.88
CA LEU A 33 2.02 -18.17 -0.62
C LEU A 33 3.49 -17.74 -0.57
N GLU A 34 3.75 -16.48 -0.22
CA GLU A 34 5.11 -15.96 -0.01
C GLU A 34 5.45 -15.93 1.48
N VAL A 35 6.69 -16.27 1.84
CA VAL A 35 7.20 -16.11 3.19
C VAL A 35 7.62 -14.65 3.41
N SER A 36 6.81 -13.87 4.12
CA SER A 36 7.15 -12.47 4.45
C SER A 36 8.03 -12.33 5.68
N GLN A 37 8.07 -13.34 6.56
CA GLN A 37 8.91 -13.39 7.75
C GLN A 37 9.17 -14.84 8.15
N THR A 38 10.35 -15.15 8.70
CA THR A 38 10.72 -16.53 9.12
C THR A 38 10.63 -16.77 10.63
N HIS A 39 10.66 -15.72 11.46
CA HIS A 39 10.69 -15.85 12.93
C HIS A 39 9.80 -14.80 13.62
N PRO A 40 8.53 -15.10 13.97
CA PRO A 40 7.74 -16.27 13.57
C PRO A 40 7.42 -16.28 12.07
N VAL A 41 7.16 -17.45 11.51
CA VAL A 41 6.81 -17.60 10.09
C VAL A 41 5.50 -16.85 9.80
N HIS A 42 5.54 -15.90 8.86
CA HIS A 42 4.36 -15.26 8.28
C HIS A 42 4.29 -15.57 6.78
N LEU A 43 3.09 -15.87 6.32
CA LEU A 43 2.80 -16.18 4.93
C LEU A 43 1.83 -15.13 4.37
N ASN A 44 2.16 -14.59 3.21
CA ASN A 44 1.28 -13.71 2.44
C ASN A 44 0.72 -14.46 1.22
N VAL A 45 -0.49 -14.16 0.80
CA VAL A 45 -1.11 -14.83 -0.35
C VAL A 45 -0.75 -14.07 -1.61
N ILE A 46 -0.16 -14.75 -2.58
CA ILE A 46 0.04 -14.18 -3.91
C ILE A 46 -1.17 -14.58 -4.75
N SER A 47 -2.05 -13.61 -4.98
CA SER A 47 -3.04 -13.69 -6.03
C SER A 47 -2.45 -13.02 -7.28
N ASP A 48 -2.59 -13.66 -8.46
CA ASP A 48 -2.18 -13.08 -9.76
C ASP A 48 -3.01 -11.82 -10.13
N ASP A 49 -4.04 -11.49 -9.34
CA ASP A 49 -4.77 -10.24 -9.41
C ASP A 49 -4.03 -9.19 -8.56
N LEU A 50 -3.36 -8.27 -9.26
CA LEU A 50 -2.64 -7.09 -8.77
C LEU A 50 -3.34 -6.39 -7.57
N ASP A 51 -3.01 -6.76 -6.33
CA ASP A 51 -3.45 -6.00 -5.15
C ASP A 51 -2.25 -5.37 -4.43
N GLU A 52 -2.03 -4.10 -4.76
CA GLU A 52 -1.24 -3.11 -4.03
C GLU A 52 -1.90 -2.78 -2.68
N GLU A 53 -2.02 -3.73 -1.76
CA GLU A 53 -2.47 -3.44 -0.39
C GLU A 53 -1.25 -3.05 0.48
N GLU A 54 -0.72 -1.85 0.21
CA GLU A 54 0.18 -1.12 1.11
C GLU A 54 -0.63 -0.69 2.36
N GLU A 55 -0.26 -1.29 3.49
CA GLU A 55 -0.60 -0.99 4.88
C GLU A 55 -1.47 0.25 5.17
N GLU A 56 -2.68 0.00 5.69
CA GLU A 56 -3.41 0.97 6.52
C GLU A 56 -2.63 1.23 7.82
N GLU A 57 -2.05 2.43 7.98
CA GLU A 57 -1.91 3.06 9.30
C GLU A 57 -2.46 4.49 9.29
N GLU A 58 -3.56 4.65 10.03
CA GLU A 58 -4.25 5.88 10.36
C GLU A 58 -3.36 6.79 11.24
N GLU A 59 -3.23 8.10 10.95
CA GLU A 59 -3.27 9.09 12.03
C GLU A 59 -3.79 10.46 11.55
N GLU A 60 -4.66 10.97 12.42
CA GLU A 60 -5.55 12.10 12.37
C GLU A 60 -4.84 13.47 12.48
N SER A 61 -5.62 14.54 12.32
CA SER A 61 -5.38 15.93 12.79
C SER A 61 -4.60 16.84 11.84
N GLU A 62 -4.93 18.11 11.59
CA GLU A 62 -5.88 19.03 12.21
C GLU A 62 -6.24 20.10 11.15
N MET A 63 -7.53 20.37 10.99
CA MET A 63 -7.99 21.49 10.18
C MET A 63 -7.76 22.78 10.98
N GLY A 64 -6.92 23.68 10.47
CA GLY A 64 -6.91 25.07 10.94
C GLY A 64 -5.62 25.82 10.66
N GLU A 65 -5.63 26.67 9.64
CA GLU A 65 -5.14 28.04 9.82
C GLU A 65 -5.81 28.96 8.79
N ASP A 66 -6.74 29.77 9.31
CA ASP A 66 -7.28 30.97 8.70
C ASP A 66 -6.11 31.95 8.46
N GLY A 67 -5.85 32.28 7.19
CA GLY A 67 -4.74 33.13 6.76
C GLY A 67 -5.22 34.20 5.78
N ASP A 68 -6.01 35.13 6.31
CA ASP A 68 -6.37 36.43 5.74
C ASP A 68 -5.17 37.14 5.09
N TYR A 69 -5.29 37.54 3.82
CA TYR A 69 -4.66 38.75 3.29
C TYR A 69 -5.57 39.36 2.23
N SER A 70 -6.32 40.39 2.62
CA SER A 70 -6.81 41.42 1.70
C SER A 70 -5.63 42.29 1.28
N ASP A 71 -5.39 42.43 -0.03
CA ASP A 71 -4.70 43.61 -0.55
C ASP A 71 -5.32 43.96 -1.91
N GLU A 72 -5.96 45.11 -1.89
CA GLU A 72 -6.52 45.85 -3.02
C GLU A 72 -5.36 46.44 -3.85
N GLU A 73 -5.68 47.21 -4.90
CA GLU A 73 -4.75 48.00 -5.72
C GLU A 73 -3.92 47.16 -6.73
N GLU A 74 -3.77 47.46 -8.03
CA GLU A 74 -4.11 48.59 -8.87
C GLU A 74 -3.47 48.30 -10.26
N GLU A 75 -4.21 48.56 -11.36
CA GLU A 75 -3.73 48.93 -12.71
C GLU A 75 -2.87 47.90 -13.51
N GLU A 76 -3.11 47.60 -14.79
CA GLU A 76 -3.16 48.51 -15.93
C GLU A 76 -3.78 47.78 -17.14
N GLU A 77 -4.94 48.26 -17.60
CA GLU A 77 -5.52 47.95 -18.90
C GLU A 77 -4.80 48.82 -19.94
N TYR A 78 -3.80 48.28 -20.63
CA TYR A 78 -3.28 48.89 -21.85
C TYR A 78 -4.02 48.32 -23.06
N GLU A 79 -5.11 48.99 -23.41
CA GLU A 79 -5.57 49.12 -24.79
C GLU A 79 -4.56 49.99 -25.55
N GLU A 80 -3.78 49.42 -26.47
CA GLU A 80 -3.14 50.20 -27.55
C GLU A 80 -3.35 49.41 -28.84
N GLU A 81 -4.43 49.82 -29.51
CA GLU A 81 -4.69 49.91 -30.95
C GLU A 81 -3.86 49.07 -31.94
N ASP A 82 -4.65 48.33 -32.73
CA ASP A 82 -4.50 48.03 -34.16
C ASP A 82 -3.77 49.11 -34.97
N GLU A 83 -3.28 48.71 -36.15
CA GLU A 83 -2.88 49.54 -37.31
C GLU A 83 -1.36 49.73 -37.56
N GLU A 84 -0.81 48.89 -38.48
CA GLU A 84 -0.25 49.26 -39.81
C GLU A 84 0.29 48.01 -40.55
#